data_AF-A0A2V9HVP2-F1
#
_entry.id   AF-A0A2V9HVP2-F1
#
_cell.length_a   1.000
_cell.length_b   1.000
_cell.length_c   1.000
_cell.angle_alpha   90.00
_cell.angle_beta   90.00
_cell.angle_gamma   90.00
#
_symmetry.space_group_name_H-M   'P 1'
#
loop_
_entity.id
_entity.type
_entity.pdbx_description
1 polymer ?
#
loop_
_entity_poly.entity_id
_entity_poly.type
_entity_poly.pdbx_seq_one_letter_code
_entity_poly.pdbx_strand_id
1 'polypeptide(L)'
;MVSPSQAPSQTQQPAAGTPPAASPPATSPQGGVAGSGGSAFGAQAQQAGLNIVVLDPAHGGTDPGARGTGGIRESEIVLDLVIQVRRALELQGFQVVQTRQGNENPSFDDRSATANAQRGAVFVTLHISSTGLPGTARVYVNSDLPPVADSNGLIPWDRAQAPFLGLSRAFGDVVQGYLTQRFKGSPDAAQTASVRQLRTTAAPAIAVEISSVTVEDRADLDRMAPGVADAIARGAAAFKPSYVVPNTRGALP
;
A
#
# COMPACT_ATOMS: atom_id res chain seq x y z
N MET A 1 -25.46 39.76 44.32
CA MET A 1 -24.67 38.90 45.21
C MET A 1 -24.09 37.79 44.37
N VAL A 2 -22.80 37.88 44.09
CA VAL A 2 -22.05 36.97 43.23
C VAL A 2 -21.35 35.98 44.16
N SER A 3 -21.61 34.68 44.00
CA SER A 3 -20.85 33.62 44.67
C SER A 3 -20.26 32.71 43.59
N PRO A 4 -18.94 32.44 43.63
CA PRO A 4 -18.24 31.70 42.58
C PRO A 4 -18.41 30.20 42.78
N SER A 5 -18.71 29.47 41.69
CA SER A 5 -18.69 28.01 41.68
C SER A 5 -17.32 27.53 41.19
N GLN A 6 -16.75 26.60 41.96
CA GLN A 6 -15.37 26.15 41.94
C GLN A 6 -15.04 25.26 40.75
N ALA A 7 -13.79 25.37 40.27
CA ALA A 7 -13.19 24.49 39.27
C ALA A 7 -12.96 23.07 39.84
N PRO A 8 -13.08 22.01 39.02
CA PRO A 8 -12.79 20.65 39.46
C PRO A 8 -11.28 20.40 39.57
N SER A 9 -10.92 19.80 40.71
CA SER A 9 -9.58 19.39 41.11
C SER A 9 -8.93 18.41 40.15
N GLN A 10 -7.67 18.67 39.80
CA GLN A 10 -6.80 17.76 39.07
C GLN A 10 -6.44 16.56 39.96
N THR A 11 -6.81 15.35 39.53
CA THR A 11 -6.31 14.10 40.10
C THR A 11 -4.86 13.88 39.67
N GLN A 12 -3.95 13.88 40.64
CA GLN A 12 -2.55 13.51 40.48
C GLN A 12 -2.39 12.07 39.99
N GLN A 13 -1.60 11.91 38.93
CA GLN A 13 -1.08 10.64 38.43
C GLN A 13 0.11 10.20 39.32
N PRO A 14 0.14 8.95 39.84
CA PRO A 14 1.30 8.46 40.56
C PRO A 14 2.47 8.13 39.63
N ALA A 15 3.68 8.44 40.09
CA ALA A 15 4.95 8.32 39.39
C ALA A 15 5.38 6.87 39.09
N ALA A 16 6.13 6.73 38.00
CA ALA A 16 6.71 5.49 37.49
C ALA A 16 7.73 4.86 38.46
N GLY A 17 7.59 3.55 38.70
CA GLY A 17 8.57 2.72 39.41
C GLY A 17 9.50 1.99 38.43
N THR A 18 10.80 2.16 38.63
CA THR A 18 11.89 1.50 37.89
C THR A 18 12.04 0.04 38.30
N PRO A 19 12.14 -0.94 37.39
CA PRO A 19 12.47 -2.33 37.74
C PRO A 19 14.00 -2.52 37.94
N PRO A 20 14.43 -3.41 38.87
CA PRO A 20 15.84 -3.62 39.17
C PRO A 20 16.56 -4.53 38.17
N ALA A 21 17.86 -4.27 38.00
CA ALA A 21 18.79 -4.97 37.13
C ALA A 21 19.17 -6.37 37.65
N ALA A 22 19.28 -7.35 36.75
CA ALA A 22 19.82 -8.68 37.02
C ALA A 22 21.19 -8.85 36.31
N SER A 23 22.21 -9.27 37.06
CA SER A 23 23.56 -9.59 36.59
C SER A 23 23.73 -11.11 36.37
N PRO A 24 24.70 -11.56 35.54
CA PRO A 24 24.72 -12.88 34.91
C PRO A 24 25.58 -13.92 35.67
N PRO A 25 25.49 -15.22 35.34
CA PRO A 25 26.52 -16.19 35.71
C PRO A 25 27.42 -16.61 34.53
N ALA A 26 28.51 -17.25 34.92
CA ALA A 26 29.82 -17.35 34.29
C ALA A 26 30.03 -18.52 33.28
N THR A 27 31.24 -18.51 32.72
CA THR A 27 31.84 -19.25 31.59
C THR A 27 32.13 -20.75 31.74
N SER A 28 31.92 -21.48 30.61
CA SER A 28 32.68 -22.56 29.88
C SER A 28 33.57 -23.62 30.58
N PRO A 29 33.79 -24.81 29.97
CA PRO A 29 34.81 -24.98 28.91
C PRO A 29 34.46 -25.93 27.73
N GLN A 30 35.35 -25.87 26.72
CA GLN A 30 35.35 -26.47 25.37
C GLN A 30 35.59 -28.00 25.30
N GLY A 31 35.20 -28.60 24.17
CA GLY A 31 35.83 -29.82 23.64
C GLY A 31 35.20 -30.38 22.35
N GLY A 32 35.96 -30.42 21.24
CA GLY A 32 35.74 -31.37 20.13
C GLY A 32 35.58 -30.79 18.72
N VAL A 33 36.67 -30.73 17.95
CA VAL A 33 36.74 -30.46 16.50
C VAL A 33 36.76 -31.77 15.69
N ALA A 34 36.11 -31.75 14.52
CA ALA A 34 36.51 -32.32 13.22
C ALA A 34 35.39 -33.11 12.51
N GLY A 35 35.10 -32.73 11.24
CA GLY A 35 34.24 -33.51 10.36
C GLY A 35 33.60 -32.72 9.22
N SER A 36 34.42 -32.16 8.32
CA SER A 36 34.05 -31.53 7.06
C SER A 36 33.31 -32.48 6.10
N GLY A 37 32.24 -31.99 5.47
CA GLY A 37 31.59 -32.63 4.33
C GLY A 37 30.65 -31.65 3.65
N GLY A 38 31.20 -30.81 2.78
CA GLY A 38 30.46 -29.80 2.04
C GLY A 38 29.39 -30.40 1.15
N SER A 39 28.17 -29.89 1.28
CA SER A 39 27.32 -29.68 0.12
C SER A 39 27.02 -28.19 0.09
N ALA A 40 27.75 -27.50 -0.78
CA ALA A 40 27.33 -26.19 -1.26
C ALA A 40 26.01 -26.41 -1.99
N PHE A 41 24.91 -26.47 -1.24
CA PHE A 41 23.62 -26.04 -1.76
C PHE A 41 23.83 -24.57 -2.05
N GLY A 42 24.17 -24.27 -3.31
CA GLY A 42 24.02 -22.94 -3.84
C GLY A 42 22.60 -22.52 -3.48
N ALA A 43 22.47 -21.67 -2.46
CA ALA A 43 21.25 -20.96 -2.21
C ALA A 43 21.09 -20.06 -3.45
N GLN A 44 20.47 -20.61 -4.50
CA GLN A 44 19.81 -19.78 -5.48
C GLN A 44 18.92 -18.89 -4.65
N ALA A 45 19.24 -17.60 -4.61
CA ALA A 45 18.41 -16.60 -3.99
C ALA A 45 17.01 -16.82 -4.55
N GLN A 46 16.11 -17.35 -3.73
CA GLN A 46 14.75 -17.60 -4.15
C GLN A 46 14.20 -16.24 -4.52
N GLN A 47 13.95 -16.03 -5.81
CA GLN A 47 13.26 -14.84 -6.28
C GLN A 47 11.93 -14.83 -5.53
N ALA A 48 11.83 -13.98 -4.50
CA ALA A 48 10.59 -13.79 -3.78
C ALA A 48 9.67 -13.06 -4.75
N GLY A 49 8.86 -13.82 -5.49
CA GLY A 49 7.85 -13.27 -6.37
C GLY A 49 6.86 -12.40 -5.60
N LEU A 50 6.13 -11.57 -6.33
CA LEU A 50 4.98 -10.86 -5.76
C LEU A 50 3.98 -11.88 -5.23
N ASN A 51 3.72 -11.87 -3.92
CA ASN A 51 2.79 -12.81 -3.27
C ASN A 51 1.59 -12.09 -2.65
N ILE A 52 1.74 -10.81 -2.32
CA ILE A 52 0.78 -10.03 -1.54
C ILE A 52 0.33 -8.81 -2.32
N VAL A 53 -0.98 -8.56 -2.35
CA VAL A 53 -1.54 -7.30 -2.83
C VAL A 53 -2.26 -6.62 -1.68
N VAL A 54 -1.81 -5.41 -1.36
CA VAL A 54 -2.45 -4.54 -0.37
C VAL A 54 -3.43 -3.64 -1.11
N LEU A 55 -4.72 -3.80 -0.82
CA LEU A 55 -5.79 -3.00 -1.40
C LEU A 55 -6.22 -1.93 -0.41
N ASP A 56 -6.33 -0.71 -0.93
CA ASP A 56 -6.74 0.45 -0.16
C ASP A 56 -8.02 1.05 -0.77
N PRO A 57 -9.22 0.68 -0.30
CA PRO A 57 -10.42 1.42 -0.66
C PRO A 57 -10.32 2.81 -0.01
N ALA A 58 -10.16 3.85 -0.82
CA ALA A 58 -9.90 5.20 -0.33
C ALA A 58 -11.05 5.75 0.52
N HIS A 59 -10.77 6.78 1.32
CA HIS A 59 -11.75 7.49 2.15
C HIS A 59 -12.43 6.60 3.20
N GLY A 60 -13.58 7.02 3.72
CA GLY A 60 -14.40 6.32 4.71
C GLY A 60 -14.82 7.22 5.87
N GLY A 61 -15.70 6.72 6.72
CA GLY A 61 -16.17 7.44 7.91
C GLY A 61 -16.80 8.78 7.56
N THR A 62 -16.24 9.86 8.11
CA THR A 62 -16.69 11.24 7.83
C THR A 62 -16.16 11.81 6.52
N ASP A 63 -15.22 11.13 5.87
CA ASP A 63 -14.69 11.49 4.56
C ASP A 63 -15.37 10.62 3.49
N PRO A 64 -16.35 11.14 2.74
CA PRO A 64 -17.00 10.37 1.68
C PRO A 64 -16.21 10.35 0.38
N GLY A 65 -15.08 11.07 0.31
CA GLY A 65 -14.41 11.37 -0.95
C GLY A 65 -15.28 12.21 -1.89
N ALA A 66 -15.09 11.99 -3.19
CA ALA A 66 -15.87 12.64 -4.23
C ALA A 66 -17.37 12.31 -4.10
N ARG A 67 -18.21 13.31 -4.41
CA ARG A 67 -19.68 13.20 -4.34
C ARG A 67 -20.30 13.46 -5.70
N GLY A 68 -21.19 12.59 -6.11
CA GLY A 68 -21.94 12.70 -7.36
C GLY A 68 -23.40 13.08 -7.15
N THR A 69 -24.14 13.10 -8.25
CA THR A 69 -25.61 13.19 -8.20
C THR A 69 -26.20 11.93 -7.57
N GLY A 70 -27.48 11.98 -7.16
CA GLY A 70 -28.18 10.81 -6.63
C GLY A 70 -27.65 10.23 -5.30
N GLY A 71 -26.72 10.92 -4.62
CA GLY A 71 -26.15 10.47 -3.35
C GLY A 71 -24.92 9.59 -3.48
N ILE A 72 -24.31 9.51 -4.67
CA ILE A 72 -23.05 8.78 -4.90
C ILE A 72 -21.95 9.32 -3.97
N ARG A 73 -21.31 8.41 -3.24
CA ARG A 73 -20.16 8.68 -2.36
C ARG A 73 -19.03 7.75 -2.75
N GLU A 74 -17.88 8.33 -3.08
CA GLU A 74 -16.70 7.56 -3.49
C GLU A 74 -16.36 6.46 -2.48
N SER A 75 -16.36 6.78 -1.18
CA SER A 75 -16.00 5.86 -0.11
C SER A 75 -16.83 4.56 -0.08
N GLU A 76 -18.09 4.62 -0.49
CA GLU A 76 -19.00 3.47 -0.56
C GLU A 76 -18.72 2.63 -1.81
N ILE A 77 -18.59 3.28 -2.98
CA ILE A 77 -18.34 2.57 -4.24
C ILE A 77 -16.99 1.86 -4.23
N VAL A 78 -15.93 2.52 -3.72
CA VAL A 78 -14.60 1.88 -3.66
C VAL A 78 -14.56 0.73 -2.65
N LEU A 79 -15.42 0.77 -1.62
CA LEU A 79 -15.59 -0.35 -0.67
C LEU A 79 -16.30 -1.54 -1.33
N ASP A 80 -17.26 -1.30 -2.21
CA ASP A 80 -17.92 -2.38 -2.97
C ASP A 80 -17.01 -2.91 -4.09
N LEU A 81 -16.26 -2.03 -4.75
CA LEU A 81 -15.28 -2.39 -5.78
C LEU A 81 -14.17 -3.28 -5.22
N VAL A 82 -13.63 -2.96 -4.04
CA VAL A 82 -12.49 -3.70 -3.48
C VAL A 82 -12.82 -5.17 -3.22
N ILE A 83 -14.08 -5.50 -2.92
CA ILE A 83 -14.55 -6.88 -2.75
C ILE A 83 -14.36 -7.68 -4.04
N GLN A 84 -14.68 -7.09 -5.19
CA GLN A 84 -14.52 -7.74 -6.49
C GLN A 84 -13.04 -7.86 -6.88
N VAL A 85 -12.25 -6.81 -6.66
CA VAL A 85 -10.81 -6.81 -6.92
C VAL A 85 -10.10 -7.86 -6.07
N ARG A 86 -10.42 -7.92 -4.78
CA ARG A 86 -9.93 -8.94 -3.85
C ARG A 86 -10.21 -10.35 -4.37
N ARG A 87 -11.46 -10.63 -4.72
CA ARG A 87 -11.84 -11.96 -5.23
C ARG A 87 -11.06 -12.33 -6.50
N ALA A 88 -10.90 -11.39 -7.44
CA ALA A 88 -10.16 -11.64 -8.67
C ALA A 88 -8.67 -11.92 -8.40
N LEU A 89 -8.06 -11.23 -7.45
CA LEU A 89 -6.67 -11.44 -7.03
C LEU A 89 -6.48 -12.77 -6.30
N GLU A 90 -7.37 -13.13 -5.38
CA GLU A 90 -7.33 -14.41 -4.67
C GLU A 90 -7.46 -15.59 -5.65
N LEU A 91 -8.27 -15.46 -6.70
CA LEU A 91 -8.37 -16.45 -7.78
C LEU A 91 -7.08 -16.60 -8.61
N GLN A 92 -6.22 -15.57 -8.64
CA GLN A 92 -4.88 -15.63 -9.23
C GLN A 92 -3.81 -16.15 -8.24
N GLY A 93 -4.21 -16.50 -7.01
CA GLY A 93 -3.32 -17.05 -5.98
C GLY A 93 -2.64 -16.01 -5.10
N PHE A 94 -3.00 -14.73 -5.19
CA PHE A 94 -2.45 -13.70 -4.31
C PHE A 94 -3.06 -13.74 -2.91
N GLN A 95 -2.24 -13.44 -1.91
CA GLN A 95 -2.74 -13.04 -0.60
C GLN A 95 -3.18 -11.58 -0.67
N VAL A 96 -4.38 -11.27 -0.16
CA VAL A 96 -4.93 -9.91 -0.20
C VAL A 96 -5.07 -9.35 1.21
N VAL A 97 -4.46 -8.19 1.44
CA VAL A 97 -4.62 -7.40 2.67
C VAL A 97 -5.41 -6.14 2.33
N GLN A 98 -6.36 -5.74 3.16
CA GLN A 98 -7.14 -4.51 2.96
C GLN A 98 -6.84 -3.52 4.09
N THR A 99 -6.72 -2.23 3.76
CA THR A 99 -6.50 -1.17 4.77
C THR A 99 -7.74 -0.89 5.61
N ARG A 100 -8.93 -1.14 5.07
CA ARG A 100 -10.22 -1.17 5.78
C ARG A 100 -11.17 -2.17 5.13
N GLN A 101 -12.18 -2.61 5.88
CA GLN A 101 -13.21 -3.55 5.42
C GLN A 101 -14.63 -3.04 5.64
N GLY A 102 -14.79 -1.93 6.36
CA GLY A 102 -16.05 -1.25 6.57
C GLY A 102 -15.92 0.24 6.27
N ASN A 103 -16.80 1.03 6.89
CA ASN A 103 -16.84 2.48 6.72
C ASN A 103 -15.87 3.22 7.66
N GLU A 104 -14.74 2.63 8.01
CA GLU A 104 -13.69 3.31 8.78
C GLU A 104 -12.91 4.27 7.88
N ASN A 105 -12.26 5.30 8.46
CA ASN A 105 -11.30 6.13 7.76
C ASN A 105 -9.90 5.98 8.38
N PRO A 106 -9.14 4.93 8.04
CA PRO A 106 -7.73 4.85 8.45
C PRO A 106 -6.96 6.08 7.98
N SER A 107 -6.06 6.60 8.82
CA SER A 107 -5.21 7.72 8.43
C SER A 107 -4.28 7.32 7.28
N PHE A 108 -3.70 8.30 6.57
CA PHE A 108 -2.71 7.99 5.53
C PHE A 108 -1.50 7.21 6.08
N ASP A 109 -1.11 7.48 7.33
CA ASP A 109 -0.02 6.77 7.99
C ASP A 109 -0.42 5.33 8.35
N ASP A 110 -1.66 5.08 8.80
CA ASP A 110 -2.15 3.71 9.07
C ASP A 110 -2.24 2.87 7.79
N ARG A 111 -2.70 3.48 6.68
CA ARG A 111 -2.73 2.84 5.35
C ARG A 111 -1.33 2.46 4.90
N SER A 112 -0.39 3.39 5.04
CA SER A 112 1.03 3.17 4.70
C SER A 112 1.68 2.13 5.61
N ALA A 113 1.42 2.17 6.92
CA ALA A 113 1.92 1.18 7.87
C ALA A 113 1.43 -0.23 7.55
N THR A 114 0.16 -0.38 7.17
CA THR A 114 -0.41 -1.66 6.72
C THR A 114 0.34 -2.21 5.51
N ALA A 115 0.62 -1.36 4.53
CA ALA A 115 1.36 -1.74 3.32
C ALA A 115 2.83 -2.08 3.62
N ASN A 116 3.51 -1.23 4.39
CA ASN A 116 4.94 -1.31 4.66
C ASN A 116 5.31 -2.49 5.57
N ALA A 117 4.33 -3.03 6.31
CA ALA A 117 4.50 -4.26 7.07
C ALA A 117 4.61 -5.52 6.18
N GLN A 118 4.25 -5.44 4.89
CA GLN A 118 4.24 -6.58 3.98
C GLN A 118 5.53 -6.65 3.14
N ARG A 119 6.19 -7.80 3.15
CA ARG A 119 7.36 -8.05 2.27
C ARG A 119 6.89 -8.62 0.94
N GLY A 120 7.49 -8.14 -0.16
CA GLY A 120 7.16 -8.63 -1.50
C GLY A 120 5.72 -8.35 -1.91
N ALA A 121 5.21 -7.17 -1.54
CA ALA A 121 3.86 -6.73 -1.84
C ALA A 121 3.84 -5.65 -2.92
N VAL A 122 2.67 -5.45 -3.54
CA VAL A 122 2.29 -4.20 -4.20
C VAL A 122 1.12 -3.55 -3.48
N PHE A 123 0.99 -2.24 -3.60
CA PHE A 123 -0.10 -1.45 -3.05
C PHE A 123 -0.97 -0.87 -4.16
N VAL A 124 -2.29 -1.00 -4.02
CA VAL A 124 -3.27 -0.48 -4.96
C VAL A 124 -4.32 0.30 -4.18
N THR A 125 -4.33 1.62 -4.32
CA THR A 125 -5.41 2.46 -3.78
C THR A 125 -6.48 2.71 -4.83
N LEU A 126 -7.74 2.49 -4.46
CA LEU A 126 -8.90 2.53 -5.35
C LEU A 126 -9.69 3.81 -5.08
N HIS A 127 -9.97 4.55 -6.16
CA HIS A 127 -10.59 5.86 -6.16
C HIS A 127 -11.64 6.00 -7.27
N ILE A 128 -12.46 7.05 -7.18
CA ILE A 128 -13.31 7.53 -8.27
C ILE A 128 -12.90 8.95 -8.62
N SER A 129 -12.70 9.24 -9.91
CA SER A 129 -12.33 10.60 -10.30
C SER A 129 -13.45 11.60 -9.98
N SER A 130 -13.09 12.79 -9.51
CA SER A 130 -14.07 13.87 -9.36
C SER A 130 -14.49 14.48 -10.71
N THR A 131 -13.64 14.34 -11.73
CA THR A 131 -13.83 14.89 -13.08
C THR A 131 -13.34 13.89 -14.14
N GLY A 132 -13.51 14.22 -15.42
CA GLY A 132 -13.05 13.39 -16.53
C GLY A 132 -14.17 12.61 -17.20
N LEU A 133 -13.82 11.90 -18.27
CA LEU A 133 -14.79 11.19 -19.10
C LEU A 133 -15.36 9.98 -18.36
N PRO A 134 -16.69 9.88 -18.15
CA PRO A 134 -17.30 8.68 -17.58
C PRO A 134 -16.96 7.41 -18.36
N GLY A 135 -16.89 6.27 -17.68
CA GLY A 135 -16.61 4.97 -18.29
C GLY A 135 -15.14 4.71 -18.63
N THR A 136 -14.23 5.61 -18.25
CA THR A 136 -12.77 5.44 -18.42
C THR A 136 -12.09 5.06 -17.10
N ALA A 137 -10.90 4.47 -17.14
CA ALA A 137 -10.12 4.17 -15.96
C ALA A 137 -8.66 4.63 -16.12
N ARG A 138 -8.07 5.17 -15.06
CA ARG A 138 -6.73 5.75 -15.06
C ARG A 138 -5.93 5.21 -13.90
N VAL A 139 -4.68 4.90 -14.16
CA VAL A 139 -3.69 4.53 -13.16
C VAL A 139 -2.74 5.71 -12.99
N TYR A 140 -2.54 6.12 -11.74
CA TYR A 140 -1.52 7.08 -11.37
C TYR A 140 -0.40 6.40 -10.60
N VAL A 141 0.82 6.85 -10.87
CA VAL A 141 2.00 6.57 -10.06
C VAL A 141 2.50 7.88 -9.45
N ASN A 142 3.20 7.77 -8.33
CA ASN A 142 3.79 8.95 -7.69
C ASN A 142 4.81 9.61 -8.63
N SER A 143 4.87 10.93 -8.59
CA SER A 143 5.83 11.74 -9.34
C SER A 143 7.27 11.45 -8.96
N ASP A 144 8.18 11.67 -9.91
CA ASP A 144 9.61 11.69 -9.65
C ASP A 144 9.89 12.68 -8.52
N LEU A 145 10.39 12.13 -7.41
CA LEU A 145 10.80 12.91 -6.27
C LEU A 145 12.24 13.36 -6.51
N PRO A 146 12.61 14.62 -6.20
CA PRO A 146 14.00 15.03 -6.23
C PRO A 146 14.85 14.07 -5.38
N PRO A 147 16.08 13.72 -5.80
CA PRO A 147 16.99 12.90 -5.02
C PRO A 147 17.14 13.45 -3.61
N VAL A 148 17.08 12.58 -2.60
CA VAL A 148 17.36 12.97 -1.22
C VAL A 148 18.89 13.00 -1.07
N ALA A 149 19.44 14.13 -0.63
CA ALA A 149 20.85 14.20 -0.26
C ALA A 149 21.12 13.27 0.94
N ASP A 150 22.13 12.41 0.82
CA ASP A 150 22.73 11.53 1.82
C ASP A 150 22.00 11.44 3.16
N SER A 151 21.14 10.44 3.29
CA SER A 151 20.37 10.23 4.51
C SER A 151 20.97 9.16 5.44
N ASN A 152 22.31 9.02 5.43
CA ASN A 152 23.05 8.02 6.22
C ASN A 152 22.48 6.58 6.13
N GLY A 153 21.86 6.24 5.01
CA GLY A 153 21.21 4.95 4.78
C GLY A 153 19.79 4.80 5.35
N LEU A 154 19.23 5.82 6.00
CA LEU A 154 17.82 5.85 6.45
C LEU A 154 16.96 6.59 5.42
N ILE A 155 15.83 6.03 5.02
CA ILE A 155 14.90 6.74 4.13
C ILE A 155 13.88 7.50 4.99
N PRO A 156 13.75 8.84 4.84
CA PRO A 156 12.68 9.58 5.50
C PRO A 156 11.30 8.99 5.16
N TRP A 157 10.39 8.95 6.13
CA TRP A 157 9.06 8.34 5.95
C TRP A 157 8.28 8.92 4.76
N ASP A 158 8.37 10.24 4.56
CA ASP A 158 7.76 10.96 3.43
C ASP A 158 8.41 10.66 2.06
N ARG A 159 9.45 9.82 2.05
CA ARG A 159 10.22 9.39 0.87
C ARG A 159 10.25 7.87 0.71
N ALA A 160 9.44 7.13 1.47
CA ALA A 160 9.40 5.67 1.46
C ALA A 160 9.18 5.08 0.05
N GLN A 161 8.45 5.78 -0.82
CA GLN A 161 8.18 5.39 -2.20
C GLN A 161 9.39 5.51 -3.15
N ALA A 162 10.39 6.32 -2.82
CA ALA A 162 11.48 6.68 -3.74
C ALA A 162 12.21 5.48 -4.37
N PRO A 163 12.57 4.41 -3.62
CA PRO A 163 13.21 3.22 -4.20
C PRO A 163 12.31 2.44 -5.16
N PHE A 164 10.99 2.66 -5.10
CA PHE A 164 10.00 1.87 -5.81
C PHE A 164 9.42 2.59 -7.03
N LEU A 165 9.77 3.84 -7.32
CA LEU A 165 9.18 4.62 -8.42
C LEU A 165 9.23 3.89 -9.77
N GLY A 166 10.38 3.29 -10.12
CA GLY A 166 10.52 2.51 -11.36
C GLY A 166 9.65 1.25 -11.38
N LEU A 167 9.53 0.55 -10.24
CA LEU A 167 8.66 -0.63 -10.11
C LEU A 167 7.18 -0.23 -10.14
N SER A 168 6.80 0.88 -9.50
CA SER A 168 5.45 1.45 -9.53
C SER A 168 5.06 1.85 -10.96
N ARG A 169 5.97 2.48 -11.72
CA ARG A 169 5.80 2.79 -13.14
C ARG A 169 5.52 1.53 -13.95
N ALA A 170 6.40 0.53 -13.84
CA ALA A 170 6.26 -0.73 -14.57
C ALA A 170 4.95 -1.46 -14.21
N PHE A 171 4.61 -1.56 -12.92
CA PHE A 171 3.36 -2.17 -12.48
C PHE A 171 2.14 -1.37 -12.99
N GLY A 172 2.18 -0.05 -12.87
CA GLY A 172 1.11 0.83 -13.32
C GLY A 172 0.84 0.75 -14.81
N ASP A 173 1.88 0.69 -15.64
CA ASP A 173 1.72 0.54 -17.10
C ASP A 173 1.12 -0.81 -17.48
N VAL A 174 1.51 -1.89 -16.81
CA VAL A 174 0.91 -3.20 -17.04
C VAL A 174 -0.58 -3.18 -16.70
N VAL A 175 -0.97 -2.63 -15.54
CA VAL A 175 -2.38 -2.51 -15.15
C VAL A 175 -3.16 -1.59 -16.10
N GLN A 176 -2.60 -0.44 -16.46
CA GLN A 176 -3.23 0.48 -17.41
C GLN A 176 -3.44 -0.16 -18.78
N GLY A 177 -2.48 -0.98 -19.25
CA GLY A 177 -2.58 -1.72 -20.51
C GLY A 177 -3.78 -2.66 -20.56
N TYR A 178 -4.14 -3.31 -19.44
CA TYR A 178 -5.38 -4.10 -19.36
C TYR A 178 -6.63 -3.22 -19.25
N LEU A 179 -6.56 -2.10 -18.53
CA LEU A 179 -7.69 -1.17 -18.42
C LEU A 179 -8.06 -0.53 -19.76
N THR A 180 -7.08 -0.10 -20.58
CA THR A 180 -7.37 0.52 -21.89
C THR A 180 -8.02 -0.45 -22.88
N GLN A 181 -7.69 -1.74 -22.82
CA GLN A 181 -8.36 -2.79 -23.60
C GLN A 181 -9.84 -2.92 -23.23
N ARG A 182 -10.19 -2.67 -21.96
CA ARG A 182 -11.53 -2.86 -21.43
C ARG A 182 -12.41 -1.62 -21.46
N PHE A 183 -11.81 -0.45 -21.32
CA PHE A 183 -12.48 0.84 -21.12
C PHE A 183 -12.02 1.85 -22.18
N LYS A 184 -12.74 1.91 -23.30
CA LYS A 184 -12.44 2.78 -24.43
C LYS A 184 -12.34 4.25 -23.98
N GLY A 185 -11.28 4.94 -24.39
CA GLY A 185 -11.00 6.33 -24.01
C GLY A 185 -10.15 6.47 -22.74
N SER A 186 -9.77 5.36 -22.12
CA SER A 186 -8.74 5.34 -21.08
C SER A 186 -7.36 5.63 -21.68
N PRO A 187 -6.42 6.20 -20.91
CA PRO A 187 -5.05 6.42 -21.37
C PRO A 187 -4.33 5.11 -21.71
N ASP A 188 -3.37 5.16 -22.63
CA ASP A 188 -2.58 3.99 -23.04
C ASP A 188 -1.46 3.63 -22.05
N ALA A 189 -1.02 4.60 -21.24
CA ALA A 189 0.01 4.43 -20.23
C ALA A 189 -0.43 5.07 -18.92
N ALA A 190 0.08 4.55 -17.80
CA ALA A 190 -0.24 5.12 -16.51
C ALA A 190 0.34 6.54 -16.41
N GLN A 191 -0.30 7.41 -15.63
CA GLN A 191 0.05 8.82 -15.53
C GLN A 191 0.81 9.11 -14.24
N THR A 192 1.44 10.28 -14.19
CA THR A 192 2.13 10.76 -12.99
C THR A 192 1.27 11.77 -12.26
N ALA A 193 1.09 11.58 -10.95
CA ALA A 193 0.42 12.55 -10.09
C ALA A 193 0.95 12.49 -8.65
N SER A 194 0.85 13.62 -7.95
CA SER A 194 1.20 13.71 -6.53
C SER A 194 0.08 13.16 -5.65
N VAL A 195 -0.11 11.84 -5.65
CA VAL A 195 -1.11 11.15 -4.82
C VAL A 195 -0.54 10.95 -3.41
N ARG A 196 -1.17 11.54 -2.40
CA ARG A 196 -0.66 11.55 -1.02
C ARG A 196 -0.45 10.15 -0.45
N GLN A 197 -1.38 9.24 -0.71
CA GLN A 197 -1.41 7.84 -0.27
C GLN A 197 -0.20 7.05 -0.78
N LEU A 198 0.29 7.39 -1.97
CA LEU A 198 1.42 6.69 -2.57
C LEU A 198 2.74 7.10 -1.93
N ARG A 199 2.88 8.36 -1.50
CA ARG A 199 4.20 8.93 -1.14
C ARG A 199 4.91 8.20 0.01
N THR A 200 4.17 7.70 0.99
CA THR A 200 4.68 7.06 2.21
C THR A 200 4.66 5.52 2.15
N THR A 201 4.38 4.96 0.98
CA THR A 201 4.37 3.49 0.77
C THR A 201 5.76 2.99 0.36
N ALA A 202 6.28 1.98 1.05
CA ALA A 202 7.58 1.35 0.82
C ALA A 202 7.45 0.07 -0.03
N ALA A 203 6.70 0.16 -1.13
CA ALA A 203 6.44 -0.94 -2.06
C ALA A 203 6.08 -0.35 -3.45
N PRO A 204 6.11 -1.15 -4.54
CA PRO A 204 5.50 -0.73 -5.80
C PRO A 204 4.03 -0.41 -5.58
N ALA A 205 3.60 0.79 -5.94
CA ALA A 205 2.33 1.33 -5.49
C ALA A 205 1.69 2.23 -6.55
N ILE A 206 0.40 2.00 -6.79
CA ILE A 206 -0.40 2.69 -7.80
C ILE A 206 -1.73 3.17 -7.21
N ALA A 207 -2.27 4.25 -7.77
CA ALA A 207 -3.65 4.66 -7.55
C ALA A 207 -4.47 4.37 -8.81
N VAL A 208 -5.62 3.74 -8.66
CA VAL A 208 -6.54 3.45 -9.76
C VAL A 208 -7.79 4.29 -9.56
N GLU A 209 -8.01 5.24 -10.46
CA GLU A 209 -9.25 6.00 -10.53
C GLU A 209 -10.16 5.42 -11.61
N ILE A 210 -11.41 5.15 -11.23
CA ILE A 210 -12.44 4.67 -12.16
C ILE A 210 -13.47 5.76 -12.43
N SER A 211 -13.89 5.86 -13.70
CA SER A 211 -14.94 6.75 -14.21
C SER A 211 -14.83 8.17 -13.64
N SER A 212 -15.98 8.79 -13.37
CA SER A 212 -16.08 9.99 -12.57
C SER A 212 -17.41 9.99 -11.80
N VAL A 213 -17.47 10.69 -10.65
CA VAL A 213 -18.73 10.93 -9.92
C VAL A 213 -19.75 11.79 -10.69
N THR A 214 -19.39 12.27 -11.88
CA THR A 214 -20.27 13.01 -12.78
C THR A 214 -21.33 12.14 -13.48
N VAL A 215 -21.27 10.81 -13.32
CA VAL A 215 -22.33 9.91 -13.78
C VAL A 215 -23.67 10.24 -13.10
N GLU A 216 -24.76 10.03 -13.82
CA GLU A 216 -26.12 10.22 -13.29
C GLU A 216 -26.62 9.01 -12.51
N ASP A 217 -26.23 7.80 -12.94
CA ASP A 217 -26.62 6.54 -12.33
C ASP A 217 -25.40 5.82 -11.75
N ARG A 218 -25.47 5.51 -10.45
CA ARG A 218 -24.47 4.69 -9.75
C ARG A 218 -24.21 3.36 -10.47
N ALA A 219 -25.23 2.76 -11.09
CA ALA A 219 -25.09 1.49 -11.77
C ALA A 219 -24.05 1.53 -12.91
N ASP A 220 -23.75 2.72 -13.46
CA ASP A 220 -22.65 2.89 -14.43
C ASP A 220 -21.29 2.55 -13.81
N LEU A 221 -21.06 2.93 -12.56
CA LEU A 221 -19.83 2.61 -11.81
C LEU A 221 -19.78 1.13 -11.46
N ASP A 222 -20.90 0.59 -10.96
CA ASP A 222 -20.99 -0.82 -10.56
C ASP A 222 -20.73 -1.76 -11.76
N ARG A 223 -21.18 -1.39 -12.96
CA ARG A 223 -20.94 -2.13 -14.21
C ARG A 223 -19.46 -2.16 -14.64
N MET A 224 -18.63 -1.23 -14.16
CA MET A 224 -17.19 -1.24 -14.43
C MET A 224 -16.43 -2.22 -13.54
N ALA A 225 -16.93 -2.52 -12.34
CA ALA A 225 -16.19 -3.24 -11.31
C ALA A 225 -15.60 -4.60 -11.77
N PRO A 226 -16.32 -5.47 -12.51
CA PRO A 226 -15.74 -6.74 -12.97
C PRO A 226 -14.55 -6.53 -13.93
N GLY A 227 -14.62 -5.53 -14.80
CA GLY A 227 -13.55 -5.22 -15.74
C GLY A 227 -12.32 -4.62 -15.06
N VAL A 228 -12.53 -3.77 -14.04
CA VAL A 228 -11.45 -3.20 -13.22
C VAL A 228 -10.77 -4.31 -12.41
N ALA A 229 -11.55 -5.20 -11.79
CA ALA A 229 -11.06 -6.33 -11.02
C ALA A 229 -10.19 -7.28 -11.86
N ASP A 230 -10.66 -7.67 -13.05
CA ASP A 230 -9.89 -8.51 -13.98
C ASP A 230 -8.58 -7.82 -14.43
N ALA A 231 -8.64 -6.52 -14.76
CA ALA A 231 -7.45 -5.77 -15.19
C ALA A 231 -6.39 -5.67 -14.10
N ILE A 232 -6.78 -5.37 -12.85
CA ILE A 232 -5.84 -5.33 -11.71
C ILE A 232 -5.26 -6.73 -11.44
N ALA A 233 -6.10 -7.78 -11.44
CA ALA A 233 -5.65 -9.13 -11.15
C ALA A 233 -4.68 -9.67 -12.20
N ARG A 234 -4.99 -9.48 -13.49
CA ARG A 234 -4.07 -9.82 -14.60
C ARG A 234 -2.81 -8.98 -14.58
N GLY A 235 -2.94 -7.70 -14.25
CA GLY A 235 -1.80 -6.81 -14.14
C GLY A 235 -0.82 -7.24 -13.05
N ALA A 236 -1.35 -7.61 -11.86
CA ALA A 236 -0.55 -8.18 -10.78
C ALA A 236 0.11 -9.52 -11.19
N ALA A 237 -0.64 -10.42 -11.83
CA ALA A 237 -0.11 -11.71 -12.30
C ALA A 237 0.98 -11.57 -13.38
N ALA A 238 0.87 -10.56 -14.24
CA ALA A 238 1.86 -10.27 -15.28
C ALA A 238 3.09 -9.51 -14.75
N PHE A 239 2.95 -8.82 -13.60
CA PHE A 239 4.03 -8.05 -13.00
C PHE A 239 5.04 -8.97 -12.29
N LYS A 240 6.28 -9.00 -12.80
CA LYS A 240 7.38 -9.81 -12.27
C LYS A 240 8.47 -8.91 -11.68
N PRO A 241 8.29 -8.39 -10.45
CA PRO A 241 9.30 -7.56 -9.82
C PRO A 241 10.54 -8.40 -9.51
N SER A 242 11.71 -7.89 -9.89
CA SER A 242 12.98 -8.43 -9.45
C SER A 242 13.38 -7.73 -8.15
N TYR A 243 12.94 -8.25 -7.01
CA TYR A 243 13.41 -7.75 -5.72
C TYR A 243 14.84 -8.24 -5.49
N VAL A 244 15.83 -7.37 -5.69
CA VAL A 244 17.20 -7.66 -5.25
C VAL A 244 17.22 -7.48 -3.73
N VAL A 245 17.24 -8.60 -2.98
CA VAL A 245 17.52 -8.56 -1.54
C VAL A 245 19.02 -8.33 -1.37
N PRO A 246 19.47 -7.20 -0.79
CA PRO A 246 20.89 -7.01 -0.52
C PRO A 246 21.34 -8.12 0.44
N ASN A 247 22.28 -8.93 -0.02
CA ASN A 247 22.82 -10.03 0.76
C ASN A 247 23.58 -9.41 1.96
N THR A 248 23.10 -9.60 3.19
CA THR A 248 23.85 -9.25 4.40
C THR A 248 24.97 -10.25 4.61
N ARG A 249 26.01 -10.17 3.78
CA ARG A 249 27.36 -10.63 4.11
C ARG A 249 28.32 -9.51 3.76
N GLY A 250 28.85 -8.90 4.80
CA GLY A 250 29.66 -7.70 4.72
C GLY A 250 30.94 -7.86 3.93
N ALA A 251 31.37 -6.74 3.37
CA ALA A 251 32.74 -6.25 3.39
C ALA A 251 32.68 -4.77 2.99
N LEU A 252 32.99 -3.87 3.92
CA LEU A 252 33.49 -2.54 3.56
C LEU A 252 34.95 -2.70 3.09
N PRO A 253 35.43 -1.89 2.14
CA PRO A 253 36.83 -1.85 1.76
C PRO A 253 37.75 -1.42 2.92
#